data_AF-A0A7K2ILM4-F1
#
_entry.id   AF-A0A7K2ILM4-F1
#
_cell.length_a   1.000
_cell.length_b   1.000
_cell.length_c   1.000
_cell.angle_alpha   90.00
_cell.angle_beta   90.00
_cell.angle_gamma   90.00
#
_symmetry.space_group_name_H-M   'P 1'
#
loop_
_entity.id
_entity.type
_entity.pdbx_description
1 polymer ?
#
loop_
_entity_poly.entity_id
_entity_poly.type
_entity_poly.pdbx_seq_one_letter_code
_entity_poly.pdbx_strand_id
1 'polypeptide(L)'
;MGTEERERRRRLASPTEGMLHSATTMARIDIAGHLAARPATVARIRELGLRLNTHAFVHVRAEARRRSVTRPETADISRVLPGHFWCSLLTVLVEAADRWGRAIDKVPVYARELVKERTPPGWGAAQEAIADTALEAVWRCVVELLGLRPPEELLLVMRVLALFVCPDPGRHPELPRVCLSPLQRGVLQETTTMLLRQSLVRS
;
A
#
# COMPACT_ATOMS: atom_id res chain seq x y z
N MET A 1 -24.09 2.78 -34.19
CA MET A 1 -23.49 1.79 -33.27
C MET A 1 -23.77 2.24 -31.84
N GLY A 2 -24.77 1.62 -31.19
CA GLY A 2 -25.39 2.14 -29.97
C GLY A 2 -24.49 2.07 -28.74
N THR A 3 -24.68 3.04 -27.83
CA THR A 3 -24.03 3.15 -26.52
C THR A 3 -24.19 1.89 -25.67
N GLU A 4 -25.31 1.17 -25.80
CA GLU A 4 -25.57 -0.10 -25.11
C GLU A 4 -24.64 -1.25 -25.53
N GLU A 5 -24.31 -1.39 -26.81
CA GLU A 5 -23.39 -2.43 -27.31
C GLU A 5 -21.95 -2.17 -26.81
N ARG A 6 -21.56 -0.89 -26.69
CA ARG A 6 -20.28 -0.51 -26.08
C ARG A 6 -20.24 -0.78 -24.58
N GLU A 7 -21.32 -0.49 -23.87
CA GLU A 7 -21.41 -0.81 -22.43
C GLU A 7 -21.44 -2.31 -22.19
N ARG A 8 -22.16 -3.08 -23.00
CA ARG A 8 -22.22 -4.54 -22.89
C ARG A 8 -20.84 -5.17 -23.14
N ARG A 9 -20.11 -4.71 -24.16
CA ARG A 9 -18.72 -5.13 -24.40
C ARG A 9 -17.77 -4.71 -23.26
N ARG A 10 -17.94 -3.51 -22.67
CA ARG A 10 -17.16 -3.09 -21.49
C ARG A 10 -17.43 -3.97 -20.26
N ARG A 11 -18.69 -4.33 -20.01
CA ARG A 11 -19.06 -5.23 -18.91
C ARG A 11 -18.49 -6.63 -19.11
N LEU A 12 -18.53 -7.18 -20.33
CA LEU A 12 -17.93 -8.47 -20.67
C LEU A 12 -16.38 -8.46 -20.67
N ALA A 13 -15.76 -7.30 -20.93
CA ALA A 13 -14.31 -7.12 -20.88
C ALA A 13 -13.78 -6.77 -19.47
N SER A 14 -14.67 -6.53 -18.51
CA SER A 14 -14.26 -6.23 -17.13
C SER A 14 -13.81 -7.53 -16.45
N PRO A 15 -12.59 -7.58 -15.89
CA PRO A 15 -12.12 -8.78 -15.21
C PRO A 15 -13.04 -9.13 -14.04
N THR A 16 -13.34 -10.41 -13.87
CA THR A 16 -14.14 -10.89 -12.74
C THR A 16 -13.33 -10.82 -11.44
N GLU A 17 -14.00 -10.87 -10.28
CA GLU A 17 -13.30 -10.89 -8.98
C GLU A 17 -12.28 -12.03 -8.89
N GLY A 18 -12.64 -13.23 -9.37
CA GLY A 18 -11.72 -14.37 -9.41
C GLY A 18 -10.50 -14.14 -10.31
N MET A 19 -10.66 -13.43 -11.43
CA MET A 19 -9.54 -13.06 -12.30
C MET A 19 -8.60 -12.06 -11.62
N LEU A 20 -9.15 -11.05 -10.93
CA LEU A 20 -8.36 -10.05 -10.19
C LEU A 20 -7.60 -10.69 -9.03
N HIS A 21 -8.22 -11.61 -8.29
CA HIS A 21 -7.57 -12.34 -7.22
C HIS A 21 -6.37 -13.17 -7.73
N SER A 22 -6.57 -13.94 -8.79
CA SER A 22 -5.49 -14.72 -9.40
C SER A 22 -4.37 -13.83 -9.95
N ALA A 23 -4.71 -12.74 -10.65
CA ALA A 23 -3.72 -11.81 -11.21
C ALA A 23 -2.87 -11.14 -10.12
N THR A 24 -3.50 -10.70 -9.02
CA THR A 24 -2.78 -10.07 -7.91
C THR A 24 -1.95 -11.07 -7.09
N THR A 25 -2.40 -12.32 -6.99
CA THR A 25 -1.60 -13.42 -6.41
C THR A 25 -0.37 -13.73 -7.25
N MET A 26 -0.51 -13.86 -8.57
CA MET A 26 0.63 -14.06 -9.47
C MET A 26 1.62 -12.90 -9.38
N ALA A 27 1.13 -11.66 -9.38
CA ALA A 27 2.00 -10.50 -9.28
C ALA A 27 2.79 -10.45 -7.95
N ARG A 28 2.20 -10.93 -6.84
CA ARG A 28 2.94 -11.10 -5.58
C ARG A 28 4.06 -12.12 -5.68
N ILE A 29 3.82 -13.25 -6.35
CA ILE A 29 4.84 -14.28 -6.58
C ILE A 29 6.00 -13.70 -7.40
N ASP A 30 5.69 -12.99 -8.50
CA ASP A 30 6.70 -12.37 -9.35
C ASP A 30 7.52 -11.32 -8.58
N ILE A 31 6.85 -10.46 -7.81
CA ILE A 31 7.50 -9.46 -6.97
C ILE A 31 8.34 -10.15 -5.89
N ALA A 32 7.86 -11.21 -5.26
CA ALA A 32 8.62 -11.97 -4.27
C ALA A 32 9.88 -12.60 -4.87
N GLY A 33 9.76 -13.24 -6.05
CA GLY A 33 10.89 -13.80 -6.77
C GLY A 33 11.91 -12.72 -7.14
N HIS A 34 11.45 -11.56 -7.59
CA HIS A 34 12.31 -10.42 -7.88
C HIS A 34 13.00 -9.85 -6.61
N LEU A 35 12.29 -9.78 -5.49
CA LEU A 35 12.84 -9.32 -4.21
C LEU A 35 13.85 -10.31 -3.61
N ALA A 36 13.72 -11.61 -3.88
CA ALA A 36 14.67 -12.62 -3.39
C ALA A 36 16.11 -12.35 -3.87
N ALA A 37 16.28 -11.75 -5.04
CA ALA A 37 17.58 -11.31 -5.55
C ALA A 37 18.11 -9.99 -4.91
N ARG A 38 17.36 -9.38 -3.97
CA ARG A 38 17.63 -8.06 -3.36
C ARG A 38 17.55 -8.11 -1.83
N PRO A 39 18.47 -8.82 -1.14
CA PRO A 39 18.40 -9.04 0.30
C PRO A 39 18.37 -7.75 1.13
N ALA A 40 19.06 -6.69 0.70
CA ALA A 40 19.03 -5.39 1.37
C ALA A 40 17.64 -4.74 1.34
N THR A 41 16.92 -4.85 0.22
CA THR A 41 15.55 -4.34 0.10
C THR A 41 14.59 -5.16 0.95
N VAL A 42 14.71 -6.49 0.94
CA VAL A 42 13.94 -7.38 1.82
C VAL A 42 14.15 -7.05 3.29
N ALA A 43 15.39 -6.81 3.71
CA ALA A 43 15.72 -6.43 5.09
C ALA A 43 15.01 -5.12 5.49
N ARG A 44 14.98 -4.12 4.61
CA ARG A 44 14.27 -2.85 4.88
C ARG A 44 12.76 -3.00 4.94
N ILE A 45 12.17 -3.81 4.05
CA ILE A 45 10.72 -4.11 4.11
C ILE A 45 10.38 -4.80 5.43
N ARG A 46 11.19 -5.77 5.84
CA ARG A 46 11.02 -6.47 7.11
C ARG A 46 11.15 -5.52 8.31
N GLU A 47 12.16 -4.66 8.31
CA GLU A 47 12.38 -3.68 9.37
C GLU A 47 11.23 -2.68 9.45
N LEU A 48 10.71 -2.18 8.32
CA LEU A 48 9.52 -1.33 8.33
C LEU A 48 8.32 -2.09 8.91
N GLY A 49 8.07 -3.31 8.44
CA GLY A 49 6.98 -4.15 8.94
C GLY A 49 7.07 -4.39 10.45
N LEU A 50 8.29 -4.65 10.96
CA LEU A 50 8.54 -4.80 12.39
C LEU A 50 8.21 -3.51 13.15
N ARG A 51 8.69 -2.34 12.68
CA ARG A 51 8.39 -1.04 13.31
C ARG A 51 6.91 -0.70 13.31
N LEU A 52 6.19 -1.00 12.23
CA LEU A 52 4.75 -0.82 12.20
C LEU A 52 4.07 -1.69 13.27
N ASN A 53 4.52 -2.94 13.43
CA ASN A 53 3.96 -3.85 14.41
C ASN A 53 4.30 -3.47 15.86
N THR A 54 5.54 -3.03 16.15
CA THR A 54 5.99 -2.72 17.51
C THR A 54 5.66 -1.31 17.96
N HIS A 55 5.58 -0.35 17.04
CA HIS A 55 5.33 1.06 17.36
C HIS A 55 3.97 1.54 16.89
N ALA A 56 3.69 1.50 15.59
CA ALA A 56 2.47 2.10 15.04
C ALA A 56 1.21 1.37 15.56
N PHE A 57 1.20 0.04 15.51
CA PHE A 57 0.09 -0.78 15.98
C PHE A 57 -0.18 -0.57 17.48
N VAL A 58 0.87 -0.57 18.30
CA VAL A 58 0.77 -0.33 19.75
C VAL A 58 0.24 1.06 20.04
N HIS A 59 0.76 2.09 19.35
CA HIS A 59 0.34 3.47 19.53
C HIS A 59 -1.13 3.69 19.14
N VAL A 60 -1.56 3.15 17.99
CA VAL A 60 -2.94 3.22 17.50
C VAL A 60 -3.90 2.54 18.49
N ARG A 61 -3.54 1.37 19.02
CA ARG A 61 -4.36 0.69 20.04
C ARG A 61 -4.46 1.47 21.34
N ALA A 62 -3.35 2.06 21.78
CA ALA A 62 -3.34 2.88 22.99
C ALA A 62 -4.22 4.13 22.83
N GLU A 63 -4.15 4.80 21.68
CA GLU A 63 -4.99 5.95 21.39
C GLU A 63 -6.46 5.57 21.25
N ALA A 64 -6.79 4.46 20.59
CA ALA A 64 -8.16 4.00 20.47
C ALA A 64 -8.80 3.70 21.84
N ARG A 65 -8.03 3.12 22.77
CA ARG A 65 -8.45 2.91 24.16
C ARG A 65 -8.64 4.22 24.92
N ARG A 66 -7.83 5.26 24.65
CA ARG A 66 -8.05 6.59 25.24
C ARG A 66 -9.33 7.22 24.70
N ARG A 67 -9.54 7.15 23.37
CA ARG A 67 -10.72 7.71 22.70
C ARG A 67 -12.00 6.98 23.02
N SER A 68 -11.96 5.72 23.46
CA SER A 68 -13.18 4.94 23.72
C SER A 68 -14.08 5.53 24.80
N VAL A 69 -13.55 6.44 25.64
CA VAL A 69 -14.34 7.20 26.62
C VAL A 69 -15.34 8.14 25.94
N THR A 70 -14.96 8.77 24.83
CA THR A 70 -15.79 9.73 24.08
C THR A 70 -16.26 9.21 22.72
N ARG A 71 -15.66 8.12 22.24
CA ARG A 71 -15.92 7.45 20.96
C ARG A 71 -16.04 5.95 21.16
N PRO A 72 -17.19 5.44 21.63
CA PRO A 72 -17.38 4.02 21.96
C PRO A 72 -17.02 3.06 20.82
N GLU A 73 -17.14 3.49 19.57
CA GLU A 73 -16.77 2.73 18.37
C GLU A 73 -15.28 2.33 18.36
N THR A 74 -14.39 3.07 19.03
CA THR A 74 -12.96 2.74 19.09
C THR A 74 -12.61 1.71 20.17
N ALA A 75 -13.56 1.34 21.03
CA ALA A 75 -13.34 0.40 22.13
C ALA A 75 -12.82 -0.97 21.65
N ASP A 76 -13.32 -1.43 20.49
CA ASP A 76 -12.96 -2.73 19.91
C ASP A 76 -12.14 -2.59 18.63
N ILE A 77 -11.32 -1.53 18.52
CA ILE A 77 -10.51 -1.27 17.32
C ILE A 77 -9.68 -2.49 16.92
N SER A 78 -9.23 -3.28 17.91
CA SER A 78 -8.36 -4.44 17.68
C SER A 78 -9.00 -5.52 16.81
N ARG A 79 -10.34 -5.59 16.76
CA ARG A 79 -11.06 -6.50 15.85
C ARG A 79 -11.16 -5.99 14.41
N VAL A 80 -11.09 -4.68 14.21
CA VAL A 80 -11.25 -4.08 12.87
C VAL A 80 -9.93 -3.75 12.16
N LEU A 81 -8.83 -3.64 12.91
CA LEU A 81 -7.48 -3.40 12.35
C LEU A 81 -6.95 -4.52 11.43
N PRO A 82 -7.21 -5.83 11.65
CA PRO A 82 -6.63 -6.90 10.82
C PRO A 82 -7.14 -6.98 9.38
N GLY A 83 -8.12 -6.15 8.99
CA GLY A 83 -8.63 -6.08 7.63
C GLY A 83 -7.80 -5.18 6.70
N HIS A 84 -8.48 -4.42 5.83
CA HIS A 84 -7.82 -3.54 4.86
C HIS A 84 -7.19 -2.27 5.48
N PHE A 85 -7.34 -2.04 6.78
CA PHE A 85 -6.91 -0.81 7.44
C PHE A 85 -5.44 -0.44 7.14
N TRP A 86 -4.50 -1.35 7.41
CA TRP A 86 -3.07 -1.08 7.24
C TRP A 86 -2.66 -0.91 5.78
N CYS A 87 -3.18 -1.77 4.88
CA CYS A 87 -2.88 -1.63 3.46
C CYS A 87 -3.47 -0.34 2.88
N SER A 88 -4.64 0.10 3.35
CA SER A 88 -5.25 1.38 2.92
C SER A 88 -4.44 2.57 3.41
N LEU A 89 -4.00 2.58 4.67
CA LEU A 89 -3.11 3.62 5.20
C LEU A 89 -1.82 3.74 4.41
N LEU A 90 -1.13 2.61 4.19
CA LEU A 90 0.10 2.59 3.40
C LEU A 90 -0.13 3.06 1.96
N THR A 91 -1.24 2.64 1.34
CA THR A 91 -1.60 3.04 -0.04
C THR A 91 -1.85 4.55 -0.12
N VAL A 92 -2.58 5.12 0.85
CA VAL A 92 -2.82 6.56 0.89
C VAL A 92 -1.53 7.35 1.16
N LEU A 93 -0.66 6.87 2.07
CA LEU A 93 0.64 7.48 2.32
C LEU A 93 1.57 7.42 1.11
N VAL A 94 1.58 6.30 0.38
CA VAL A 94 2.29 6.17 -0.90
C VAL A 94 1.78 7.21 -1.88
N GLU A 95 0.46 7.35 -2.06
CA GLU A 95 -0.09 8.32 -3.00
C GLU A 95 0.21 9.77 -2.59
N ALA A 96 0.15 10.07 -1.29
CA ALA A 96 0.54 11.37 -0.77
C ALA A 96 2.05 11.66 -0.99
N ALA A 97 2.92 10.68 -0.71
CA ALA A 97 4.37 10.82 -0.90
C ALA A 97 4.76 10.94 -2.39
N ASP A 98 4.11 10.18 -3.27
CA ASP A 98 4.38 10.17 -4.72
C ASP A 98 4.03 11.52 -5.37
N ARG A 99 2.95 12.18 -4.90
CA ARG A 99 2.53 13.49 -5.41
C ARG A 99 3.41 14.65 -4.96
N TRP A 100 4.00 14.57 -3.76
CA TRP A 100 4.63 15.73 -3.10
C TRP A 100 6.16 15.65 -2.98
N GLY A 101 6.78 14.62 -3.57
CA GLY A 101 8.23 14.54 -3.78
C GLY A 101 9.04 14.74 -2.48
N ARG A 102 9.80 15.85 -2.40
CA ARG A 102 10.69 16.16 -1.25
C ARG A 102 9.99 16.83 -0.06
N ALA A 103 8.70 17.20 -0.16
CA ALA A 103 7.96 17.84 0.94
C ALA A 103 7.47 16.80 1.98
N ILE A 104 8.41 16.07 2.57
CA ILE A 104 8.21 14.90 3.45
C ILE A 104 7.31 15.25 4.65
N ASP A 105 7.41 16.45 5.20
CA ASP A 105 6.63 16.85 6.39
C ASP A 105 5.13 17.03 6.10
N LYS A 106 4.75 17.25 4.84
CA LYS A 106 3.35 17.46 4.46
C LYS A 106 2.61 16.16 4.12
N VAL A 107 3.32 15.05 3.99
CA VAL A 107 2.73 13.77 3.56
C VAL A 107 1.57 13.33 4.47
N PRO A 108 1.65 13.38 5.81
CA PRO A 108 0.52 13.01 6.67
C PRO A 108 -0.70 13.92 6.47
N VAL A 109 -0.49 15.23 6.26
CA VAL A 109 -1.59 16.18 6.06
C VAL A 109 -2.35 15.83 4.78
N TYR A 110 -1.64 15.61 3.68
CA TYR A 110 -2.28 15.22 2.42
C TYR A 110 -2.91 13.85 2.47
N ALA A 111 -2.29 12.91 3.19
CA ALA A 111 -2.87 11.59 3.39
C ALA A 111 -4.22 11.67 4.12
N ARG A 112 -4.39 12.59 5.08
CA ARG A 112 -5.69 12.83 5.73
C ARG A 112 -6.74 13.36 4.77
N GLU A 113 -6.39 14.35 3.96
CA GLU A 113 -7.32 14.89 2.98
C GLU A 113 -7.74 13.81 1.97
N LEU A 114 -6.80 12.96 1.53
CA LEU A 114 -7.12 11.80 0.68
C LEU A 114 -8.07 10.82 1.37
N VAL A 115 -7.90 10.53 2.66
CA VAL A 115 -8.84 9.66 3.40
C VAL A 115 -10.23 10.29 3.47
N LYS A 116 -10.33 11.61 3.67
CA LYS A 116 -11.63 12.32 3.72
C LYS A 116 -12.33 12.37 2.37
N GLU A 117 -11.58 12.58 1.30
CA GLU A 117 -12.10 12.61 -0.07
C GLU A 117 -12.61 11.23 -0.51
N ARG A 118 -11.94 10.17 -0.05
CA ARG A 118 -12.25 8.78 -0.39
C ARG A 118 -11.99 7.88 0.80
N THR A 119 -13.02 7.69 1.62
CA THR A 119 -12.97 6.73 2.72
C THR A 119 -12.57 5.36 2.15
N PRO A 120 -11.45 4.77 2.62
CA PRO A 120 -11.00 3.50 2.08
C PRO A 120 -12.02 2.38 2.28
N PRO A 121 -12.07 1.38 1.38
CA PRO A 121 -13.04 0.30 1.47
C PRO A 121 -12.98 -0.43 2.82
N GLY A 122 -14.16 -0.67 3.40
CA GLY A 122 -14.30 -1.39 4.67
C GLY A 122 -13.94 -0.57 5.92
N TRP A 123 -13.67 0.73 5.79
CA TRP A 123 -13.56 1.62 6.93
C TRP A 123 -14.94 2.00 7.44
N GLY A 124 -15.10 1.97 8.76
CA GLY A 124 -16.24 2.55 9.46
C GLY A 124 -15.77 3.59 10.48
N ALA A 125 -16.69 4.01 11.34
CA ALA A 125 -16.46 5.08 12.30
C ALA A 125 -15.22 4.86 13.18
N ALA A 126 -14.94 3.62 13.59
CA ALA A 126 -13.78 3.30 14.41
C ALA A 126 -12.44 3.56 13.70
N GLN A 127 -12.33 3.13 12.44
CA GLN A 127 -11.14 3.36 11.61
C GLN A 127 -10.95 4.84 11.29
N GLU A 128 -12.03 5.53 10.93
CA GLU A 128 -12.02 6.98 10.68
C GLU A 128 -11.59 7.75 11.94
N ALA A 129 -12.13 7.38 13.10
CA ALA A 129 -11.81 8.01 14.38
C ALA A 129 -10.35 7.86 14.79
N ILE A 130 -9.60 6.89 14.24
CA ILE A 130 -8.18 6.65 14.56
C ILE A 130 -7.23 6.91 13.38
N ALA A 131 -7.77 7.22 12.20
CA ALA A 131 -7.02 7.35 10.95
C ALA A 131 -5.87 8.35 11.06
N ASP A 132 -6.13 9.54 11.61
CA ASP A 132 -5.13 10.60 11.74
C ASP A 132 -3.92 10.15 12.57
N THR A 133 -4.18 9.49 13.71
CA THR A 133 -3.14 8.94 14.58
C THR A 133 -2.37 7.83 13.88
N ALA A 134 -3.07 6.97 13.13
CA ALA A 134 -2.43 5.88 12.42
C ALA A 134 -1.54 6.39 11.27
N LEU A 135 -2.00 7.39 10.50
CA LEU A 135 -1.22 8.02 9.44
C LEU A 135 0.07 8.65 10.00
N GLU A 136 -0.02 9.39 11.10
CA GLU A 136 1.17 9.96 11.76
C GLU A 136 2.12 8.88 12.26
N ALA A 137 1.59 7.85 12.92
CA ALA A 137 2.41 6.79 13.50
C ALA A 137 3.14 5.97 12.43
N VAL A 138 2.45 5.61 11.35
CA VAL A 138 3.04 4.91 10.20
C VAL A 138 4.09 5.80 9.54
N TRP A 139 3.77 7.07 9.27
CA TRP A 139 4.72 7.98 8.63
C TRP A 139 5.99 8.21 9.45
N ARG A 140 5.85 8.33 10.78
CA ARG A 140 7.00 8.42 11.68
C ARG A 140 7.91 7.21 11.57
N CYS A 141 7.35 5.99 11.55
CA CYS A 141 8.12 4.77 11.36
C CYS A 141 8.87 4.76 10.02
N VAL A 142 8.24 5.28 8.95
CA VAL A 142 8.84 5.39 7.62
C VAL A 142 10.02 6.37 7.65
N VAL A 143 9.83 7.57 8.20
CA VAL A 143 10.86 8.62 8.26
C VAL A 143 12.03 8.21 9.16
N GLU A 144 11.77 7.59 10.31
CA GLU A 144 12.83 7.11 11.20
C GLU A 144 13.69 6.01 10.59
N LEU A 145 13.09 5.12 9.79
CA LEU A 145 13.80 4.02 9.16
C LEU A 145 14.55 4.45 7.90
N LEU A 146 13.87 5.19 7.04
CA LEU A 146 14.36 5.50 5.70
C LEU A 146 14.96 6.89 5.61
N GLY A 147 14.81 7.76 6.61
CA GLY A 147 15.37 9.11 6.61
C GLY A 147 15.00 9.90 5.34
N LEU A 148 15.94 10.74 4.89
CA LEU A 148 15.84 11.51 3.64
C LEU A 148 16.35 10.73 2.41
N ARG A 149 16.20 9.39 2.40
CA ARG A 149 16.59 8.55 1.26
C ARG A 149 15.85 8.97 -0.02
N PRO A 150 16.33 8.56 -1.20
CA PRO A 150 15.65 8.86 -2.45
C PRO A 150 14.17 8.44 -2.36
N PRO A 151 13.22 9.32 -2.74
CA PRO A 151 11.79 9.06 -2.65
C PRO A 151 11.37 7.70 -3.25
N GLU A 152 12.09 7.24 -4.28
CA GLU A 152 11.84 5.99 -4.99
C GLU A 152 12.00 4.77 -4.08
N GLU A 153 13.00 4.77 -3.20
CA GLU A 153 13.23 3.65 -2.28
C GLU A 153 12.16 3.60 -1.18
N LEU A 154 11.80 4.78 -0.66
CA LEU A 154 10.72 4.93 0.31
C LEU A 154 9.39 4.44 -0.26
N LEU A 155 9.07 4.86 -1.48
CA LEU A 155 7.86 4.42 -2.18
C LEU A 155 7.91 2.92 -2.49
N LEU A 156 9.05 2.38 -2.91
CA LEU A 156 9.21 0.94 -3.17
C LEU A 156 8.88 0.12 -1.92
N VAL A 157 9.52 0.44 -0.79
CA VAL A 157 9.34 -0.28 0.47
C VAL A 157 7.88 -0.23 0.94
N MET A 158 7.26 0.95 0.91
CA MET A 158 5.84 1.09 1.30
C MET A 158 4.88 0.39 0.35
N ARG A 159 5.09 0.48 -0.97
CA ARG A 159 4.25 -0.19 -1.99
C ARG A 159 4.29 -1.71 -1.83
N VAL A 160 5.50 -2.27 -1.65
CA VAL A 160 5.66 -3.70 -1.41
C VAL A 160 4.96 -4.09 -0.12
N LEU A 161 5.21 -3.37 0.98
CA LEU A 161 4.58 -3.70 2.26
C LEU A 161 3.05 -3.64 2.16
N ALA A 162 2.49 -2.58 1.57
CA ALA A 162 1.04 -2.44 1.33
C ALA A 162 0.47 -3.63 0.55
N LEU A 163 1.16 -4.05 -0.52
CA LEU A 163 0.76 -5.19 -1.33
C LEU A 163 0.77 -6.49 -0.52
N PHE A 164 1.78 -6.74 0.31
CA PHE A 164 1.90 -8.01 1.05
C PHE A 164 1.04 -8.07 2.32
N VAL A 165 0.73 -6.95 2.96
CA VAL A 165 -0.17 -6.93 4.13
C VAL A 165 -1.65 -6.88 3.76
N CYS A 166 -2.00 -6.58 2.51
CA CYS A 166 -3.38 -6.56 2.08
C CYS A 166 -3.97 -7.98 2.07
N PRO A 167 -5.15 -8.25 2.65
CA PRO A 167 -5.73 -9.59 2.57
C PRO A 167 -6.19 -9.92 1.15
N ASP A 168 -6.73 -8.94 0.42
CA ASP A 168 -7.25 -9.12 -0.94
C ASP A 168 -6.96 -7.89 -1.83
N PRO A 169 -5.79 -7.85 -2.50
CA PRO A 169 -5.42 -6.72 -3.36
C PRO A 169 -6.35 -6.53 -4.55
N GLY A 170 -6.98 -7.61 -5.03
CA GLY A 170 -7.90 -7.55 -6.17
C GLY A 170 -9.17 -6.77 -5.84
N ARG A 171 -9.58 -6.75 -4.57
CA ARG A 171 -10.76 -6.03 -4.06
C ARG A 171 -10.43 -4.70 -3.36
N HIS A 172 -9.18 -4.24 -3.45
CA HIS A 172 -8.74 -2.96 -2.90
C HIS A 172 -8.45 -1.98 -4.05
N PRO A 173 -9.42 -1.18 -4.53
CA PRO A 173 -9.37 -0.50 -5.83
C PRO A 173 -8.13 0.38 -6.07
N GLU A 174 -7.63 1.03 -5.03
CA GLU A 174 -6.50 1.95 -5.09
C GLU A 174 -5.15 1.21 -5.16
N LEU A 175 -5.06 0.04 -4.53
CA LEU A 175 -3.81 -0.68 -4.36
C LEU A 175 -3.20 -1.14 -5.70
N PRO A 176 -3.97 -1.72 -6.66
CA PRO A 176 -3.45 -2.01 -7.98
C PRO A 176 -2.87 -0.78 -8.69
N ARG A 177 -3.56 0.37 -8.63
CA ARG A 177 -3.13 1.60 -9.30
C ARG A 177 -1.90 2.22 -8.65
N VAL A 178 -1.91 2.36 -7.33
CA VAL A 178 -0.92 3.13 -6.56
C VAL A 178 0.31 2.32 -6.20
N CYS A 179 0.13 1.01 -5.96
CA CYS A 179 1.18 0.12 -5.49
C CYS A 179 1.58 -0.89 -6.56
N LEU A 180 0.64 -1.68 -7.08
CA LEU A 180 0.98 -2.82 -7.94
C LEU A 180 1.54 -2.42 -9.30
N SER A 181 0.87 -1.52 -10.03
CA SER A 181 1.30 -1.12 -11.37
C SER A 181 2.71 -0.49 -11.38
N PRO A 182 3.08 0.41 -10.44
CA PRO A 182 4.45 0.88 -10.33
C PRO A 182 5.47 -0.23 -10.05
N LEU A 183 5.14 -1.20 -9.18
CA LEU A 183 6.02 -2.33 -8.88
C LEU A 183 6.24 -3.22 -10.10
N GLN A 184 5.16 -3.57 -10.82
CA GLN A 184 5.24 -4.39 -12.02
C GLN A 184 6.09 -3.74 -13.11
N ARG A 185 5.95 -2.42 -13.33
CA ARG A 185 6.79 -1.70 -14.29
C ARG A 185 8.28 -1.82 -13.94
N GLY A 186 8.64 -1.65 -12.67
CA GLY A 186 10.02 -1.84 -12.21
C GLY A 186 10.54 -3.26 -12.45
N VAL A 187 9.77 -4.27 -12.02
CA VAL A 187 10.11 -5.69 -12.21
C VAL A 187 10.31 -6.04 -13.69
N LEU A 188 9.40 -5.59 -14.56
CA LEU A 188 9.46 -5.86 -16.00
C LEU A 188 10.64 -5.15 -16.66
N GLN A 189 10.84 -3.85 -16.38
CA GLN A 189 11.97 -3.09 -16.94
C GLN A 189 13.32 -3.72 -16.59
N GLU A 190 13.49 -4.15 -15.35
CA GLU A 190 14.74 -4.75 -14.89
C GLU A 190 14.95 -6.15 -15.50
N THR A 191 13.89 -6.97 -15.58
CA THR A 191 13.94 -8.28 -16.25
C THR A 191 14.33 -8.13 -17.73
N THR A 192 13.70 -7.21 -18.46
CA THR A 192 14.05 -6.92 -19.86
C THR A 192 15.50 -6.47 -19.98
N THR A 193 15.96 -5.57 -19.11
CA THR A 193 17.35 -5.07 -19.12
C THR A 193 18.35 -6.21 -18.89
N MET A 194 18.05 -7.12 -17.96
CA MET A 194 18.89 -8.29 -17.68
C MET A 194 19.00 -9.21 -18.89
N LEU A 195 17.88 -9.53 -19.53
CA LEU A 195 17.84 -10.38 -20.73
C LEU A 195 18.61 -9.74 -21.90
N LEU A 196 18.45 -8.44 -22.13
CA LEU A 196 19.21 -7.70 -23.16
C LEU A 196 20.72 -7.74 -22.91
N ARG A 197 21.15 -7.58 -21.65
CA ARG A 197 22.58 -7.70 -21.31
C ARG A 197 23.10 -9.12 -21.57
N GLN A 198 22.31 -10.14 -21.25
CA GLN A 198 22.71 -11.53 -21.50
C GLN A 198 22.79 -11.87 -22.99
N SER A 199 21.91 -11.30 -23.84
CA SER A 199 21.99 -11.49 -25.30
C SER A 199 23.21 -10.81 -25.92
N LEU A 200 23.61 -9.64 -25.38
CA LEU A 200 24.78 -8.91 -25.86
C LEU A 200 26.11 -9.56 -25.46
N VAL A 201 26.16 -10.32 -24.37
CA VAL A 201 27.38 -11.06 -23.94
C VAL A 201 27.53 -12.39 -24.70
N ARG A 202 26.46 -12.88 -25.34
CA ARG A 202 26.45 -14.12 -26.12
C ARG A 202 26.62 -13.90 -27.63
N SER A 203 26.85 -12.66 -28.05
CA SER A 203 27.13 -12.26 -29.44
C SER A 203 28.59 -11.84 -29.57
#